data_AF-A0A5Q0GAJ4-F1
#
_entry.id   AF-A0A5Q0GAJ4-F1
#
_cell.length_a   1.000
_cell.length_b   1.000
_cell.length_c   1.000
_cell.angle_alpha   90.00
_cell.angle_beta   90.00
_cell.angle_gamma   90.00
#
_symmetry.space_group_name_H-M   'P 1'
#
loop_
_entity.id
_entity.type
_entity.pdbx_description
1 polymer ?
#
loop_
_entity_poly.entity_id
_entity_poly.type
_entity_poly.pdbx_seq_one_letter_code
_entity_poly.pdbx_strand_id
1 'polypeptide(L)'
;MTIEAEKLPSKNSVKKKYRSDRIRDHLANERTYLAWMRSGIALMGFGVLIVRLRILQPPLASQPPGNGWKLGLAFALVGVLTVLLSTQHYFAVRKDIDEDTYQPPDRWILLASLAVILLGGGVLYYVFTVPLDYLNTYILE
;
A
#
# COMPACT_ATOMS: atom_id res chain seq x y z
N MET A 1 -2.36 -36.72 -48.06
CA MET A 1 -2.85 -36.12 -46.80
C MET A 1 -2.04 -36.72 -45.67
N THR A 2 -0.84 -36.20 -45.44
CA THR A 2 0.05 -36.66 -44.37
C THR A 2 -0.49 -36.13 -43.06
N ILE A 3 -1.11 -37.01 -42.27
CA ILE A 3 -1.49 -36.74 -40.90
C ILE A 3 -0.17 -36.54 -40.14
N GLU A 4 0.20 -35.30 -39.84
CA GLU A 4 1.29 -35.04 -38.90
C GLU A 4 0.88 -35.64 -37.56
N ALA A 5 1.62 -36.65 -37.11
CA ALA A 5 1.40 -37.26 -35.80
C ALA A 5 1.69 -36.20 -34.73
N GLU A 6 0.62 -35.69 -34.12
CA GLU A 6 0.68 -34.76 -32.99
C GLU A 6 1.51 -35.41 -31.87
N LYS A 7 2.76 -34.97 -31.72
CA LYS A 7 3.66 -35.44 -30.65
C LYS A 7 3.09 -34.98 -29.31
N LEU A 8 2.41 -35.90 -28.63
CA LEU A 8 1.92 -35.67 -27.28
C LEU A 8 3.06 -35.21 -26.36
N PRO A 9 2.87 -34.12 -25.60
CA PRO A 9 3.92 -33.58 -24.75
C PRO A 9 4.37 -34.62 -23.71
N SER A 10 5.67 -34.77 -23.54
CA SER A 10 6.22 -35.73 -22.57
C SER A 10 5.81 -35.34 -21.14
N LYS A 11 5.47 -36.32 -20.31
CA LYS A 11 5.04 -36.10 -18.91
C LYS A 11 6.02 -35.25 -18.08
N ASN A 12 7.31 -35.24 -18.46
CA ASN A 12 8.35 -34.42 -17.84
C ASN A 12 8.27 -32.94 -18.23
N SER A 13 7.89 -32.59 -19.47
CA SER A 13 7.75 -31.18 -19.88
C SER A 13 6.57 -30.52 -19.16
N VAL A 14 5.48 -31.27 -18.97
CA VAL A 14 4.30 -30.82 -18.22
C VAL A 14 4.67 -30.53 -16.76
N LYS A 15 5.32 -31.46 -16.06
CA LYS A 15 5.76 -31.23 -14.66
C LYS A 15 6.73 -30.04 -14.51
N LYS A 16 7.64 -29.86 -15.47
CA LYS A 16 8.59 -28.73 -15.47
C LYS A 16 7.84 -27.39 -15.62
N LYS A 17 6.82 -27.34 -16.47
CA LYS A 17 5.97 -26.16 -16.67
C LYS A 17 5.24 -25.78 -15.37
N TYR A 18 4.54 -26.72 -14.73
CA TYR A 18 3.84 -26.46 -13.45
C TYR A 18 4.77 -25.89 -12.36
N ARG A 19 5.97 -26.45 -12.21
CA ARG A 19 6.95 -25.94 -11.24
C ARG A 19 7.42 -24.53 -11.58
N SER A 20 7.69 -24.26 -12.86
CA SER A 20 8.10 -22.93 -13.32
C SER A 20 7.00 -21.89 -13.13
N ASP A 21 5.74 -22.29 -13.31
CA ASP A 21 4.58 -21.42 -13.18
C ASP A 21 4.39 -21.03 -11.71
N ARG A 22 4.43 -22.01 -10.80
CA ARG A 22 4.39 -21.77 -9.35
C ARG A 22 5.51 -20.83 -8.86
N ILE A 23 6.74 -21.05 -9.30
CA ILE A 23 7.88 -20.16 -8.95
C ILE A 23 7.60 -18.72 -9.40
N ARG A 24 7.08 -18.55 -10.62
CA ARG A 24 6.75 -17.23 -11.15
C ARG A 24 5.63 -16.55 -10.35
N ASP A 25 4.65 -17.31 -9.87
CA ASP A 25 3.55 -16.79 -9.06
C ASP A 25 4.02 -16.35 -7.66
N HIS A 26 4.89 -17.13 -7.01
CA HIS A 26 5.53 -16.70 -5.76
C HIS A 26 6.35 -15.42 -5.94
N LEU A 27 7.17 -15.35 -7.01
CA LEU A 27 7.95 -14.15 -7.32
C LEU A 27 7.07 -12.93 -7.60
N ALA A 28 5.91 -13.14 -8.25
CA ALA A 28 4.95 -12.08 -8.47
C ALA A 28 4.35 -11.57 -7.14
N ASN A 29 3.97 -12.48 -6.23
CA ASN A 29 3.46 -12.13 -4.90
C ASN A 29 4.52 -11.36 -4.08
N GLU A 30 5.78 -11.82 -4.09
CA GLU A 30 6.89 -11.12 -3.44
C GLU A 30 7.08 -9.70 -3.97
N ARG A 31 7.03 -9.49 -5.29
CA ARG A 31 7.12 -8.14 -5.88
C ARG A 31 5.99 -7.24 -5.42
N THR A 32 4.77 -7.75 -5.40
CA THR A 32 3.60 -6.99 -4.93
C THR A 32 3.75 -6.64 -3.45
N TYR A 33 4.12 -7.61 -2.60
CA TYR A 33 4.40 -7.38 -1.18
C TYR A 33 5.46 -6.29 -0.96
N LEU A 34 6.59 -6.36 -1.68
CA LEU A 34 7.66 -5.36 -1.58
C LEU A 34 7.23 -3.97 -2.08
N ALA A 35 6.36 -3.90 -3.09
CA ALA A 35 5.80 -2.62 -3.54
C ALA A 35 4.92 -1.99 -2.44
N TRP A 36 4.07 -2.77 -1.78
CA TRP A 36 3.26 -2.30 -0.66
C TRP A 36 4.11 -1.91 0.56
N MET A 37 5.17 -2.67 0.86
CA MET A 37 6.14 -2.31 1.90
C MET A 37 6.76 -0.93 1.65
N ARG A 38 7.18 -0.67 0.40
CA ARG A 38 7.74 0.63 0.00
C ARG A 38 6.76 1.76 0.26
N SER A 39 5.51 1.60 -0.18
CA SER A 39 4.46 2.61 0.01
C SER A 39 4.16 2.83 1.50
N GLY A 40 4.09 1.76 2.30
CA GLY A 40 3.88 1.86 3.75
C GLY A 40 4.99 2.62 4.47
N ILE A 41 6.25 2.31 4.17
CA ILE A 41 7.42 3.02 4.73
C ILE A 41 7.43 4.50 4.31
N ALA A 42 7.12 4.79 3.05
CA ALA A 42 7.02 6.17 2.56
C ALA A 42 5.95 6.96 3.31
N LEU A 43 4.77 6.37 3.57
CA LEU A 43 3.70 6.99 4.36
C LEU A 43 4.12 7.25 5.81
N MET A 44 4.82 6.30 6.44
CA MET A 44 5.37 6.52 7.79
C MET A 44 6.37 7.67 7.82
N GLY A 45 7.32 7.69 6.89
CA GLY A 45 8.31 8.77 6.78
C GLY A 45 7.66 10.13 6.52
N PHE A 46 6.65 10.17 5.66
CA PHE A 46 5.88 11.38 5.40
C PHE A 46 5.11 11.87 6.64
N GLY A 47 4.52 10.95 7.40
CA GLY A 47 3.88 11.28 8.68
C GLY A 47 4.87 11.92 9.67
N VAL A 48 6.07 11.34 9.81
CA VAL A 48 7.14 11.92 10.65
C VAL A 48 7.57 13.29 10.13
N LEU A 49 7.73 13.44 8.81
CA LEU A 49 8.08 14.72 8.18
C LEU A 49 7.07 15.82 8.53
N ILE A 50 5.76 15.54 8.42
CA ILE A 50 4.70 16.49 8.78
C ILE A 50 4.84 16.96 10.24
N VAL A 51 5.11 16.05 11.17
CA VAL A 51 5.31 16.40 12.59
C VAL A 51 6.54 17.30 12.76
N ARG A 52 7.63 16.99 12.04
CA ARG A 52 8.92 17.69 12.16
C ARG A 52 8.96 19.06 11.48
N LEU A 53 8.15 19.30 10.46
CA LEU A 53 8.10 20.59 9.75
C LEU A 53 7.82 21.79 10.66
N ARG A 54 7.15 21.59 11.81
CA ARG A 54 6.93 22.66 12.80
C ARG A 54 8.20 23.16 13.47
N ILE A 55 9.14 22.25 13.71
CA ILE A 55 10.38 22.55 14.42
C ILE A 55 11.29 23.42 13.53
N LEU A 56 11.07 23.38 12.21
CA LEU A 56 11.82 24.13 11.21
C LEU A 56 11.27 25.56 10.98
N GLN A 57 10.15 25.94 11.60
CA GLN A 57 9.59 27.29 11.44
C GLN A 57 10.14 28.28 12.49
N PRO A 58 10.46 29.53 12.10
CA PRO A 58 11.01 30.54 13.01
C PRO A 58 10.07 30.86 14.19
N PRO A 59 10.61 31.19 15.38
CA PRO A 59 9.81 31.42 16.59
C PRO A 59 9.03 32.75 16.61
N LEU A 60 8.88 33.45 15.48
CA LEU A 60 8.42 34.85 15.45
C LEU A 60 6.90 35.04 15.66
N ALA A 61 6.09 33.99 15.67
CA ALA A 61 4.66 34.11 15.95
C ALA A 61 4.21 33.03 16.94
N SER A 62 3.48 33.44 17.98
CA SER A 62 2.82 32.54 18.93
C SER A 62 1.78 31.68 18.18
N GLN A 63 2.20 30.51 17.72
CA GLN A 63 1.34 29.59 16.99
C GLN A 63 0.31 28.98 17.96
N PRO A 64 -1.00 28.98 17.63
CA PRO A 64 -1.95 28.13 18.32
C PRO A 64 -1.50 26.66 18.25
N PRO A 65 -1.91 25.79 19.19
CA PRO A 65 -1.55 24.37 19.18
C PRO A 65 -1.99 23.72 17.86
N GLY A 66 -1.07 23.64 16.90
CA GLY A 66 -1.40 23.25 15.54
C GLY A 66 -1.77 21.76 15.49
N ASN A 67 -2.88 21.42 14.85
CA ASN A 67 -3.39 20.04 14.81
C ASN A 67 -2.63 19.08 13.89
N GLY A 68 -1.73 19.56 13.01
CA GLY A 68 -0.92 18.70 12.11
C GLY A 68 -0.08 17.56 12.72
N TRP A 69 0.06 17.45 14.06
CA TRP A 69 0.67 16.28 14.68
C TRP A 69 -0.30 15.09 14.61
N LYS A 70 -1.61 15.39 14.68
CA LYS A 70 -2.69 14.43 14.44
C LYS A 70 -2.65 13.95 12.99
N LEU A 71 -2.40 14.87 12.04
CA LEU A 71 -2.24 14.52 10.63
C LEU A 71 -1.01 13.63 10.40
N GLY A 72 0.16 14.02 10.92
CA GLY A 72 1.37 13.21 10.82
C GLY A 72 1.23 11.82 11.47
N LEU A 73 0.58 11.74 12.63
CA LEU A 73 0.25 10.48 13.29
C LEU A 73 -0.71 9.62 12.46
N ALA A 74 -1.72 10.23 11.83
CA ALA A 74 -2.65 9.51 10.95
C ALA A 74 -1.93 8.88 9.75
N PHE A 75 -1.05 9.63 9.08
CA PHE A 75 -0.22 9.11 7.99
C PHE A 75 0.68 7.95 8.45
N ALA A 76 1.30 8.07 9.62
CA ALA A 76 2.13 7.01 10.18
C ALA A 76 1.33 5.73 10.50
N LEU A 77 0.16 5.88 11.13
CA LEU A 77 -0.72 4.76 11.44
C LEU A 77 -1.20 4.03 10.18
N VAL A 78 -1.55 4.76 9.13
CA VAL A 78 -1.96 4.11 7.88
C VAL A 78 -0.78 3.43 7.17
N GLY A 79 0.42 3.99 7.26
CA GLY A 79 1.63 3.30 6.82
C GLY A 79 1.81 1.95 7.52
N VAL A 80 1.61 1.90 8.85
CA VAL A 80 1.64 0.65 9.64
C VAL A 80 0.55 -0.31 9.18
N LEU A 81 -0.68 0.16 9.04
CA LEU A 81 -1.80 -0.66 8.61
C LEU A 81 -1.57 -1.25 7.21
N THR A 82 -1.01 -0.47 6.29
CA THR A 82 -0.66 -0.92 4.92
C THR A 82 0.34 -2.07 4.96
N VAL A 83 1.37 -1.98 5.80
CA VAL A 83 2.37 -3.04 5.99
C VAL A 83 1.74 -4.30 6.58
N LEU A 84 0.87 -4.17 7.59
CA LEU A 84 0.18 -5.30 8.21
C LEU A 84 -0.74 -6.02 7.21
N LEU A 85 -1.59 -5.27 6.49
CA LEU A 85 -2.50 -5.82 5.48
C LEU A 85 -1.73 -6.50 4.35
N SER A 86 -0.65 -5.88 3.86
CA SER A 86 0.22 -6.46 2.84
C SER A 86 0.83 -7.79 3.30
N THR A 87 1.28 -7.86 4.56
CA THR A 87 1.86 -9.07 5.14
C THR A 87 0.83 -10.19 5.23
N GLN A 88 -0.38 -9.88 5.72
CA GLN A 88 -1.46 -10.86 5.79
C GLN A 88 -1.87 -11.36 4.40
N HIS A 89 -2.00 -10.45 3.44
CA HIS A 89 -2.29 -10.79 2.05
C HIS A 89 -1.21 -11.69 1.44
N TYR A 90 0.07 -11.39 1.67
CA TYR A 90 1.19 -12.20 1.20
C TYR A 90 1.09 -13.64 1.70
N PHE A 91 0.82 -13.85 2.99
CA PHE A 91 0.69 -15.20 3.56
C PHE A 91 -0.55 -15.93 3.06
N ALA A 92 -1.68 -15.24 2.88
CA ALA A 92 -2.89 -15.83 2.31
C ALA A 92 -2.63 -16.33 0.88
N VAL A 93 -2.13 -15.46 0.00
CA VAL A 93 -1.82 -15.81 -1.40
C VAL A 93 -0.76 -16.91 -1.48
N ARG A 94 0.25 -16.88 -0.61
CA ARG A 94 1.28 -17.91 -0.58
C ARG A 94 0.70 -19.29 -0.25
N LYS A 95 -0.22 -19.35 0.73
CA LYS A 95 -0.92 -20.59 1.08
C LYS A 95 -1.79 -21.09 -0.07
N ASP A 96 -2.52 -20.20 -0.74
CA ASP A 96 -3.39 -20.55 -1.87
C ASP A 96 -2.60 -21.12 -3.07
N ILE A 97 -1.41 -20.57 -3.35
CA ILE A 97 -0.47 -21.09 -4.37
C ILE A 97 0.06 -22.47 -3.96
N ASP A 98 0.40 -22.65 -2.68
CA ASP A 98 0.91 -23.93 -2.16
C ASP A 98 -0.13 -25.05 -2.28
N GLU A 99 -1.40 -24.74 -1.98
CA GLU A 99 -2.53 -25.67 -2.00
C GLU A 99 -3.17 -25.84 -3.40
N ASP A 100 -2.65 -25.19 -4.46
CA ASP A 100 -3.20 -25.22 -5.83
C ASP A 100 -4.70 -24.83 -5.92
N THR A 101 -5.21 -24.15 -4.88
CA THR A 101 -6.63 -23.80 -4.69
C THR A 101 -6.83 -22.30 -4.85
N TYR A 102 -6.07 -21.67 -5.76
CA TYR A 102 -6.15 -20.24 -5.99
C TYR A 102 -7.54 -19.84 -6.49
N GLN A 103 -8.37 -19.31 -5.59
CA GLN A 103 -9.59 -18.57 -5.92
C GLN A 103 -9.29 -17.09 -5.68
N PRO A 104 -9.58 -16.18 -6.64
CA PRO A 104 -9.34 -14.76 -6.46
C PRO A 104 -9.98 -14.26 -5.16
N PRO A 105 -9.20 -13.84 -4.14
CA PRO A 105 -9.79 -13.45 -2.87
C PRO A 105 -10.24 -11.98 -2.95
N ASP A 106 -11.46 -11.76 -3.42
CA ASP A 106 -12.06 -10.42 -3.58
C ASP A 106 -12.03 -9.57 -2.29
N ARG A 107 -12.01 -10.23 -1.13
CA ARG A 107 -12.06 -9.59 0.19
C ARG A 107 -10.82 -8.73 0.49
N TRP A 108 -9.63 -9.15 0.06
CA TRP A 108 -8.39 -8.40 0.33
C TRP A 108 -8.29 -7.13 -0.52
N ILE A 109 -8.72 -7.21 -1.78
CA ILE A 109 -8.78 -6.06 -2.69
C ILE A 109 -9.76 -5.03 -2.13
N LEU A 110 -10.95 -5.46 -1.71
CA LEU A 110 -11.95 -4.58 -1.11
C LEU A 110 -11.46 -3.91 0.18
N LEU A 111 -10.80 -4.63 1.08
CA LEU A 111 -10.23 -4.07 2.31
C LEU A 111 -9.13 -3.04 2.03
N ALA A 112 -8.23 -3.33 1.09
CA ALA A 112 -7.17 -2.41 0.70
C ALA A 112 -7.75 -1.14 0.04
N SER A 113 -8.71 -1.28 -0.88
CA SER A 113 -9.39 -0.16 -1.50
C SER A 113 -10.14 0.70 -0.48
N LEU A 114 -10.85 0.08 0.47
CA LEU A 114 -11.55 0.80 1.54
C LEU A 114 -10.58 1.57 2.43
N ALA A 115 -9.44 0.97 2.82
CA ALA A 115 -8.42 1.65 3.60
C ALA A 115 -7.86 2.89 2.89
N VAL A 116 -7.61 2.80 1.59
CA VAL A 116 -7.14 3.94 0.78
C VAL A 116 -8.20 5.03 0.66
N ILE A 117 -9.47 4.66 0.44
CA ILE A 117 -10.59 5.61 0.37
C ILE A 117 -10.75 6.34 1.71
N LEU A 118 -10.69 5.63 2.83
CA LEU A 118 -10.79 6.23 4.16
C LEU A 118 -9.62 7.17 4.47
N LEU A 119 -8.39 6.80 4.09
CA LEU A 119 -7.24 7.70 4.20
C LEU A 119 -7.45 8.95 3.34
N GLY A 120 -7.81 8.78 2.07
CA GLY A 120 -8.01 9.91 1.15
C GLY A 120 -9.11 10.85 1.63
N GLY A 121 -10.25 10.29 2.03
CA GLY A 121 -11.38 11.03 2.58
C GLY A 121 -11.02 11.74 3.89
N GLY A 122 -10.28 11.09 4.79
CA GLY A 122 -9.83 11.68 6.05
C GLY A 122 -8.85 12.83 5.85
N VAL A 123 -7.90 12.70 4.92
CA VAL A 123 -6.96 13.77 4.56
C VAL A 123 -7.69 14.95 3.94
N LEU A 124 -8.58 14.70 2.97
CA LEU A 124 -9.38 15.76 2.34
C LEU A 124 -10.25 16.47 3.38
N TYR A 125 -10.99 15.72 4.19
CA TYR A 125 -11.80 16.28 5.28
C TYR A 125 -10.95 17.15 6.22
N TYR A 126 -9.79 16.67 6.65
CA TYR A 126 -8.89 17.44 7.51
C TYR A 126 -8.41 18.73 6.83
N VAL A 127 -8.02 18.69 5.56
CA VAL A 127 -7.56 19.86 4.81
C VAL A 127 -8.68 20.89 4.64
N PHE A 128 -9.89 20.46 4.29
CA PHE A 128 -11.03 21.36 4.07
C PHE A 128 -11.66 21.90 5.37
N THR A 129 -11.49 21.21 6.50
CA THR A 129 -12.00 21.67 7.80
C THR A 129 -11.03 22.59 8.54
N VAL A 130 -9.75 22.60 8.18
CA VAL A 130 -8.83 23.64 8.62
C VAL A 130 -9.13 24.89 7.79
N PRO A 131 -9.65 25.99 8.39
CA PRO A 131 -9.98 27.19 7.63
C PRO A 131 -8.75 27.73 6.92
N LEU A 132 -8.88 28.01 5.62
CA LEU A 132 -7.83 28.61 4.78
C LEU A 132 -7.43 30.02 5.23
N ASP A 133 -8.15 30.59 6.21
CA ASP A 133 -7.91 31.91 6.79
C ASP A 133 -6.49 32.06 7.35
N TYR A 134 -5.84 30.96 7.76
CA TYR A 134 -4.43 30.99 8.15
C TYR A 134 -3.49 31.40 7.00
N LEU A 135 -3.81 31.10 5.74
CA LEU A 135 -2.97 31.50 4.59
C LEU A 135 -3.15 32.96 4.20
N ASN A 136 -4.34 33.53 4.40
CA ASN A 136 -4.60 34.94 4.08
C ASN A 136 -3.91 35.90 5.06
N THR A 137 -3.80 35.52 6.34
CA THR A 137 -3.12 36.35 7.35
C THR A 137 -1.61 36.47 7.08
N TYR A 138 -0.94 35.47 6.50
CA TYR A 138 0.50 35.54 6.18
C TYR A 138 0.82 36.26 4.86
N ILE A 139 -0.16 36.50 3.98
CA ILE A 139 0.06 37.22 2.71
C ILE A 139 -0.18 38.74 2.89
N LEU A 140 -0.78 39.16 3.99
CA LEU A 140 -1.20 40.54 4.24
C LEU A 140 -0.42 41.29 5.35
N GLU A 141 0.59 40.66 5.98
CA GLU A 141 1.61 41.32 6.81
C GLU A 141 2.97 41.32 6.09
#